data_AF-D2I6X6-F1
#
_entry.id   AF-D2I6X6-F1
#
_cell.length_a   1.000
_cell.length_b   1.000
_cell.length_c   1.000
_cell.angle_alpha   90.00
_cell.angle_beta   90.00
_cell.angle_gamma   90.00
#
_symmetry.space_group_name_H-M   'P 1'
#
loop_
_entity.id
_entity.type
_entity.pdbx_description
1 polymer ?
#
loop_
_entity_poly.entity_id
_entity_poly.type
_entity_poly.pdbx_seq_one_letter_code
_entity_poly.pdbx_strand_id
1 'polypeptide(L)' 'LQKPKGREHLRRLLNWEEFDEVRDSRRSILLDTLYESIIFAVGKGFPWVEVAKVVKFTEELLKETKG' A
#
# COMPACT_ATOMS: atom_id res chain seq x y z
N LEU A 1 -1.48 -14.66 10.05
CA LEU A 1 -2.86 -14.73 9.51
C LEU A 1 -3.50 -13.37 9.20
N GLN A 2 -3.10 -12.25 9.83
CA GLN A 2 -3.74 -10.95 9.58
C GLN A 2 -3.15 -10.16 8.38
N LYS A 3 -1.84 -10.27 8.13
CA LYS A 3 -1.12 -9.57 7.04
C LYS A 3 -1.75 -9.75 5.64
N PRO A 4 -2.08 -10.97 5.17
CA PRO A 4 -2.63 -11.15 3.81
C PRO A 4 -4.04 -10.55 3.66
N LYS A 5 -4.89 -10.66 4.69
CA LYS A 5 -6.23 -10.02 4.68
C LYS A 5 -6.14 -8.50 4.71
N GLY A 6 -5.19 -7.95 5.48
CA GLY A 6 -4.91 -6.52 5.55
C GLY A 6 -4.40 -5.96 4.21
N ARG A 7 -3.48 -6.68 3.56
CA ARG A 7 -3.00 -6.35 2.21
C ARG A 7 -4.13 -6.33 1.19
N GLU A 8 -5.02 -7.32 1.21
CA GLU A 8 -6.14 -7.38 0.27
C GLU A 8 -7.15 -6.25 0.50
N HIS A 9 -7.45 -5.92 1.76
CA HIS A 9 -8.27 -4.75 2.09
C HIS A 9 -7.63 -3.45 1.59
N LEU A 10 -6.33 -3.27 1.80
CA LEU A 10 -5.61 -2.09 1.34
C LEU A 10 -5.61 -1.98 -0.19
N ARG A 11 -5.40 -3.10 -0.88
CA ARG A 11 -5.50 -3.19 -2.34
C ARG A 11 -6.86 -2.72 -2.85
N ARG A 12 -7.95 -3.19 -2.23
CA ARG A 12 -9.32 -2.80 -2.61
C ARG A 12 -9.61 -1.32 -2.32
N LEU A 13 -9.14 -0.80 -1.19
CA LEU A 13 -9.29 0.63 -0.85
C LEU A 13 -8.53 1.54 -1.82
N LEU A 14 -7.35 1.11 -2.28
CA LEU A 14 -6.54 1.82 -3.27
C LEU A 14 -7.00 1.59 -4.71
N ASN A 15 -8.05 0.79 -4.91
CA ASN A 15 -8.59 0.43 -6.21
C ASN A 15 -7.51 -0.11 -7.18
N TRP A 16 -6.49 -0.80 -6.66
CA TRP A 16 -5.46 -1.40 -7.48
C TRP A 16 -6.01 -2.62 -8.22
N GLU A 17 -5.80 -2.66 -9.54
CA GLU A 17 -6.06 -3.83 -10.37
C GLU A 17 -5.38 -5.07 -9.78
N GLU A 18 -6.04 -6.21 -9.93
CA GLU A 18 -5.48 -7.49 -9.50
C GLU A 18 -4.22 -7.75 -10.31
N PHE A 19 -3.06 -7.71 -9.64
CA PHE A 19 -1.77 -7.94 -10.26
C PHE A 19 -1.25 -9.30 -9.81
N ASP A 20 -0.59 -9.98 -10.72
CA ASP A 20 0.08 -11.24 -10.43
C ASP A 20 1.30 -10.92 -9.55
N GLU A 21 1.25 -11.30 -8.27
CA GLU A 21 2.33 -11.00 -7.32
C GLU A 21 3.69 -11.59 -7.75
N VAL A 22 3.69 -12.60 -8.63
CA VAL A 22 4.90 -13.23 -9.17
C VAL A 22 5.45 -12.43 -10.36
N ARG A 23 4.58 -11.97 -11.26
CA ARG A 23 5.01 -11.17 -12.45
C ARG A 23 5.25 -9.69 -12.12
N ASP A 24 4.54 -9.15 -11.13
CA ASP A 24 4.59 -7.76 -10.68
C ASP A 24 5.17 -7.69 -9.25
N SER A 25 6.33 -8.33 -9.05
CA SER A 25 7.00 -8.42 -7.74
C SER A 25 7.24 -7.05 -7.11
N ARG A 26 7.48 -6.02 -7.93
CA ARG A 26 7.60 -4.61 -7.49
C ARG A 26 6.33 -4.11 -6.80
N ARG A 27 5.14 -4.38 -7.35
CA ARG A 27 3.86 -3.96 -6.74
C ARG A 27 3.57 -4.75 -5.47
N SER A 28 3.96 -6.03 -5.42
CA SER A 28 3.83 -6.86 -4.21
C SER A 28 4.66 -6.30 -3.05
N ILE A 29 5.93 -5.95 -3.33
CA ILE A 29 6.83 -5.31 -2.35
C ILE A 29 6.27 -3.96 -1.92
N LEU A 30 5.78 -3.14 -2.84
CA LEU A 30 5.21 -1.83 -2.54
C LEU A 30 3.96 -1.91 -1.66
N LEU A 31 3.08 -2.88 -1.93
CA LEU A 31 1.90 -3.11 -1.10
C LEU A 31 2.27 -3.56 0.31
N ASP A 32 3.31 -4.39 0.46
CA ASP A 32 3.81 -4.82 1.77
C ASP A 32 4.40 -3.64 2.56
N THR A 33 5.24 -2.83 1.92
CA THR A 33 5.82 -1.60 2.51
C THR A 33 4.73 -0.61 2.92
N LEU A 34 3.70 -0.41 2.09
CA LEU A 34 2.56 0.45 2.41
C LEU A 34 1.82 -0.06 3.65
N TYR A 35 1.51 -1.35 3.68
CA TYR A 35 0.83 -1.96 4.81
C TYR A 35 1.64 -1.82 6.10
N GLU A 36 2.94 -2.10 6.07
CA GLU A 36 3.81 -1.95 7.23
C GLU A 36 3.94 -0.49 7.68
N SER A 37 4.07 0.44 6.74
CA SER A 37 4.13 1.88 7.01
C SER A 37 2.86 2.39 7.69
N ILE A 38 1.68 1.95 7.24
CA ILE A 38 0.40 2.30 7.87
C ILE A 38 0.31 1.74 9.29
N ILE A 39 0.62 0.46 9.48
CA ILE A 39 0.58 -0.17 10.81
C ILE A 39 1.58 0.52 11.76
N PHE A 40 2.77 0.86 11.26
CA PHE A 40 3.77 1.61 12.01
C PHE A 40 3.27 3.00 12.39
N ALA A 41 2.71 3.76 11.45
CA ALA A 41 2.22 5.11 11.68
C ALA A 41 1.03 5.13 12.67
N VAL A 42 0.08 4.20 12.52
CA VAL A 42 -1.02 4.04 13.46
C VAL A 42 -0.51 3.63 14.84
N GLY A 43 0.43 2.68 14.91
CA GLY A 43 1.04 2.24 16.17
C GLY A 43 1.87 3.32 16.87
N LYS A 44 2.38 4.30 16.13
CA LYS A 44 3.07 5.49 16.66
C LYS A 44 2.12 6.65 16.99
N GLY A 45 0.83 6.54 16.69
CA GLY A 45 -0.18 7.57 16.98
C GLY A 45 -0.21 8.73 15.98
N PHE A 46 0.28 8.52 14.75
CA PHE A 46 0.18 9.54 13.70
C PHE A 46 -1.29 9.81 13.32
N PRO A 47 -1.64 11.06 12.99
CA PRO A 47 -2.97 11.38 12.47
C PRO A 47 -3.26 10.61 11.17
N TRP A 48 -4.47 10.10 11.02
CA TRP A 48 -4.92 9.40 9.80
C TRP A 48 -4.75 10.22 8.52
N VAL A 49 -4.76 11.56 8.63
CA VAL A 49 -4.50 12.47 7.50
C VAL A 49 -3.07 12.32 6.96
N GLU A 50 -2.07 12.16 7.84
CA GLU A 50 -0.68 11.94 7.42
C GLU A 50 -0.50 10.54 6.83
N VAL A 51 -1.17 9.54 7.41
CA VAL A 51 -1.20 8.17 6.86
C VAL A 51 -1.78 8.16 5.44
N ALA A 52 -2.87 8.89 5.21
CA ALA A 52 -3.49 9.00 3.89
C ALA A 52 -2.60 9.72 2.86
N LYS A 53 -1.79 10.70 3.27
CA LYS A 53 -0.84 11.39 2.38
C LYS A 53 0.24 10.44 1.87
N VAL A 54 0.80 9.59 2.75
CA VAL A 54 1.81 8.58 2.37
C VAL A 54 1.24 7.60 1.35
N VAL A 55 0.00 7.16 1.58
CA VAL A 55 -0.71 6.26 0.68
C VAL A 55 -0.92 6.90 -0.70
N LYS A 56 -1.42 8.14 -0.73
CA LYS A 56 -1.65 8.89 -1.97
C LYS A 56 -0.36 9.12 -2.76
N PHE A 57 0.70 9.58 -2.09
CA PHE A 57 2.01 9.81 -2.71
C PHE A 57 2.55 8.53 -3.35
N THR A 58 2.39 7.40 -2.66
CA THR A 58 2.84 6.10 -3.15
C THR A 58 2.04 5.65 -4.37
N GLU A 59 0.73 5.93 -4.40
CA GLU A 59 -0.14 5.66 -5.56
C GLU A 59 0.25 6.52 -6.78
N GLU A 60 0.57 7.79 -6.57
CA GLU A 60 1.03 8.72 -7.62
C GLU A 60 2.39 8.27 -8.19
N LEU A 61 3.35 7.90 -7.32
CA LEU A 61 4.66 7.40 -7.71
C LEU A 61 4.58 6.12 -8.56
N LEU A 62 3.62 5.25 -8.25
CA LEU A 62 3.35 4.03 -9.01
C LEU A 62 2.73 4.28 -10.39
N LYS A 63 1.95 5.36 -10.54
CA LYS A 63 1.42 5.78 -11.84
C LYS A 63 2.51 6.38 -12.72
N GLU A 64 3.41 7.18 -12.14
CA GLU A 64 4.54 7.77 -12.88
C GLU A 64 5.55 6.72 -13.39
N THR A 65 5.80 5.66 -12.62
CA THR A 65 6.78 4.63 -12.99
C THR A 65 6.31 3.62 -14.05
N LYS A 66 5.10 3.80 -14.59
CA LYS A 66 4.62 3.09 -15.81
C LYS A 66 5.03 3.79 -17.12
N GLY A 67 5.75 4.91 -17.04
CA GLY A 67 6.34 5.62 -18.19
C GLY A 67 7.49 4.88 -18.85
#